data_AF-A0A1B1UBM8-F1
#
_entry.id   AF-A0A1B1UBM8-F1
#
_cell.length_a   1.000
_cell.length_b   1.000
_cell.length_c   1.000
_cell.angle_alpha   90.00
_cell.angle_beta   90.00
_cell.angle_gamma   90.00
#
_symmetry.space_group_name_H-M   'P 1'
#
loop_
_entity.id
_entity.type
_entity.pdbx_description
1 polymer ?
#
loop_
_entity_poly.entity_id
_entity_poly.type
_entity_poly.pdbx_seq_one_letter_code
_entity_poly.pdbx_strand_id
1 'polypeptide(L)'
;MIFGTISLVTDSAVKQTSCERLMEKYGKPATTRPKGFFPRLDWISVYRLSVEQITGKEQVLPPLERQWPAQDRTKTPNAVVK
;
A
#
# COMPACT_ATOMS: atom_id res chain seq x y z
N MET A 1 7.94 -0.01 4.72
CA MET A 1 7.10 -0.08 5.92
C MET A 1 6.64 1.32 6.28
N ILE A 2 5.37 1.48 6.64
CA ILE A 2 4.79 2.75 7.06
C ILE A 2 4.32 2.59 8.50
N PHE A 3 4.70 3.53 9.36
CA PHE A 3 4.20 3.66 10.73
C PHE A 3 3.38 4.93 10.86
N GLY A 4 2.37 4.86 11.71
CA GLY A 4 1.50 5.98 11.98
C GLY A 4 0.22 5.54 12.69
N THR A 5 -0.66 6.51 12.88
CA THR A 5 -1.93 6.31 13.58
C THR A 5 -3.07 6.11 12.58
N ILE A 6 -3.89 5.08 12.80
CA ILE A 6 -5.09 4.81 12.00
C ILE A 6 -6.32 5.39 12.71
N SER A 7 -7.18 6.06 11.94
CA SER A 7 -8.51 6.47 12.39
C SER A 7 -9.58 6.15 11.35
N LEU A 8 -10.82 5.94 11.81
CA LEU A 8 -11.97 5.73 10.94
C LEU A 8 -12.48 7.08 10.40
N VAL A 9 -12.69 7.18 9.10
CA VAL A 9 -13.35 8.33 8.47
C VAL A 9 -14.85 8.16 8.58
N THR A 10 -15.51 9.08 9.30
CA THR A 10 -16.97 9.10 9.48
C THR A 10 -17.69 10.02 8.49
N ASP A 11 -17.02 11.05 7.98
CA ASP A 11 -17.55 11.99 6.99
C ASP A 11 -17.79 11.30 5.63
N SER A 12 -19.03 11.35 5.15
CA SER A 12 -19.46 10.70 3.90
C SER A 12 -18.85 11.35 2.65
N ALA A 13 -18.67 12.67 2.62
CA ALA A 13 -18.03 13.36 1.50
C ALA A 13 -16.55 12.98 1.39
N VAL A 14 -15.86 12.85 2.53
CA VAL A 14 -14.47 12.39 2.58
C VAL A 14 -14.37 10.92 2.17
N LYS A 15 -15.31 10.07 2.60
CA LYS A 15 -15.39 8.67 2.13
C LYS A 15 -15.56 8.57 0.62
N GLN A 16 -16.49 9.35 0.05
CA GLN A 16 -16.75 9.36 -1.38
C GLN A 16 -15.51 9.80 -2.17
N THR A 17 -14.89 10.92 -1.78
CA THR A 17 -13.69 11.45 -2.43
C THR A 17 -12.54 10.42 -2.40
N SER A 18 -12.40 9.70 -1.29
CA SER A 18 -11.40 8.63 -1.16
C SER A 18 -11.65 7.49 -2.14
N CYS A 19 -12.92 7.07 -2.29
CA CYS A 19 -13.29 6.03 -3.23
C CYS A 19 -13.11 6.47 -4.70
N GLU A 20 -13.40 7.73 -5.01
CA GLU A 20 -13.16 8.31 -6.34
C GLU A 20 -11.66 8.28 -6.69
N ARG A 21 -10.78 8.71 -5.77
CA ARG A 21 -9.32 8.66 -5.97
C ARG A 21 -8.79 7.23 -6.13
N LEU A 22 -9.38 6.26 -5.43
CA LEU A 22 -9.04 4.85 -5.60
C LEU A 22 -9.42 4.34 -7.00
N MET A 23 -10.60 4.72 -7.49
CA MET A 23 -11.05 4.35 -8.83
C MET A 23 -10.25 5.07 -9.92
N GLU A 24 -9.78 6.29 -9.70
CA GLU A 24 -8.88 6.97 -10.63
C GLU A 24 -7.53 6.26 -10.72
N LYS A 25 -6.97 5.84 -9.57
CA LYS A 25 -5.65 5.20 -9.53
C LYS A 25 -5.65 3.75 -10.04
N TYR A 26 -6.70 2.99 -9.74
CA TYR A 26 -6.74 1.54 -9.97
C TYR A 26 -7.93 1.06 -10.81
N GLY A 27 -8.88 1.94 -11.10
CA GLY A 27 -10.08 1.59 -11.87
C GLY A 27 -9.75 1.31 -13.33
N LYS A 28 -10.58 0.48 -13.95
CA LYS A 28 -10.46 0.18 -15.38
C LYS A 28 -10.89 1.41 -16.20
N PRO A 29 -10.14 1.80 -17.24
CA PRO A 29 -10.50 2.94 -18.10
C PRO A 29 -11.86 2.80 -18.77
N ALA A 30 -12.28 1.57 -19.09
CA ALA A 30 -13.55 1.26 -19.77
C ALA A 30 -14.71 0.95 -18.82
N THR A 31 -14.68 1.48 -17.58
CA THR A 31 -15.76 1.25 -16.62
C THR A 31 -17.05 1.96 -17.07
N THR A 32 -18.15 1.22 -17.13
CA THR A 32 -19.50 1.76 -17.40
C THR A 32 -20.16 2.34 -16.14
N ARG A 33 -19.46 2.29 -15.01
CA ARG A 33 -19.96 2.81 -13.73
C ARG A 33 -20.09 4.33 -13.80
N PRO A 34 -21.26 4.91 -13.47
CA PRO A 34 -21.43 6.36 -13.44
C PRO A 34 -20.49 7.03 -12.42
N LYS A 35 -20.00 8.23 -12.75
CA LYS A 35 -19.15 9.02 -11.85
C LYS A 35 -19.90 9.37 -10.57
N GLY A 36 -19.23 9.31 -9.42
CA GLY A 36 -19.83 9.61 -8.11
C GLY A 36 -20.85 8.57 -7.63
N PHE A 37 -21.09 7.48 -8.36
CA PHE A 37 -22.13 6.50 -8.01
C PHE A 37 -21.61 5.43 -7.05
N PHE A 38 -21.69 5.70 -5.74
CA PHE A 38 -21.32 4.78 -4.65
C PHE A 38 -22.55 4.38 -3.80
N PRO A 39 -23.43 3.49 -4.31
CA PRO A 39 -24.72 3.19 -3.66
C PRO A 39 -24.62 2.47 -2.31
N ARG A 40 -23.43 1.99 -1.95
CA ARG A 40 -23.16 1.30 -0.68
C ARG A 40 -22.04 1.98 0.10
N LEU A 41 -21.92 3.31 -0.01
CA LEU A 41 -20.87 4.06 0.66
C LEU A 41 -20.85 3.83 2.18
N ASP A 42 -22.04 3.65 2.78
CA ASP A 42 -22.19 3.39 4.21
C ASP A 42 -21.66 2.03 4.64
N TRP A 43 -21.57 1.06 3.71
CA TRP A 43 -21.02 -0.27 3.99
C TRP A 43 -19.49 -0.30 3.90
N ILE A 44 -18.88 0.79 3.45
CA ILE A 44 -17.43 0.90 3.26
C ILE A 44 -16.82 1.63 4.45
N SER A 45 -15.92 0.95 5.17
CA SER A 45 -15.04 1.58 6.15
C SER A 45 -13.83 2.17 5.44
N VAL A 46 -13.69 3.49 5.47
CA VAL A 46 -12.49 4.18 4.98
C VAL A 46 -11.64 4.54 6.19
N TYR A 47 -10.39 4.10 6.17
CA TYR A 47 -9.42 4.42 7.20
C TYR A 47 -8.47 5.50 6.71
N ARG A 48 -8.15 6.45 7.59
CA ARG A 48 -7.08 7.41 7.39
C ARG A 48 -5.87 6.92 8.17
N LEU A 49 -4.73 6.79 7.49
CA LEU A 49 -3.43 6.58 8.12
C LEU A 49 -2.70 7.92 8.18
N SER A 50 -2.57 8.48 9.38
CA SER A 50 -1.70 9.62 9.65
C SER A 50 -0.28 9.11 9.76
N VAL A 51 0.50 9.27 8.70
CA VAL A 51 1.87 8.78 8.61
C VAL A 51 2.80 9.56 9.55
N GLU A 52 3.55 8.82 10.36
CA GLU A 52 4.59 9.36 11.25
C GLU A 52 5.99 9.00 10.75
N GLN A 53 6.14 7.79 10.19
CA GLN A 53 7.40 7.35 9.60
C GLN A 53 7.17 6.47 8.37
N ILE A 54 7.97 6.67 7.34
CA ILE A 54 8.03 5.79 6.16
C ILE A 54 9.47 5.33 5.97
N THR A 55 9.64 4.02 5.79
CA THR A 55 10.90 3.42 5.35
C THR A 55 10.66 2.54 4.15
N GLY A 56 11.64 2.46 3.25
CA GLY A 56 11.64 1.56 2.10
C GLY A 56 12.92 0.75 2.09
N LYS A 57 12.85 -0.48 1.57
CA LYS A 57 14.03 -1.23 1.18
C LYS A 57 13.89 -1.51 -0.31
N GLU A 58 14.94 -1.18 -1.04
CA GLU A 58 15.10 -1.53 -2.44
C GLU A 58 16.35 -2.38 -2.56
N GLN A 59 16.28 -3.45 -3.35
CA GLN A 59 17.43 -4.28 -3.65
C GLN A 59 17.50 -4.50 -5.15
N VAL A 60 18.58 -4.01 -5.76
CA VAL A 60 18.92 -4.35 -7.13
C VAL A 60 19.31 -5.82 -7.17
N LEU A 61 18.71 -6.57 -8.10
CA LEU A 61 19.08 -7.96 -8.29
C LEU A 61 20.55 -8.06 -8.71
N PRO A 62 21.29 -9.07 -8.23
CA PRO A 62 22.63 -9.29 -8.74
C PRO A 62 22.57 -9.62 -10.25
N PRO A 63 23.68 -9.40 -10.98
CA PRO A 63 23.82 -9.88 -12.36
C PRO A 63 23.43 -11.36 -12.51
N LEU A 64 22.91 -11.74 -13.68
CA LEU A 64 22.27 -13.05 -13.91
C LEU A 64 23.19 -14.23 -13.53
N GLU A 65 24.49 -14.12 -13.82
CA GLU A 65 25.51 -15.12 -13.50
C GLU A 65 25.73 -15.34 -12.00
N ARG A 66 25.20 -14.47 -11.14
CA ARG A 66 25.26 -14.57 -9.67
C ARG A 66 23.89 -14.84 -9.04
N GLN A 67 22.84 -15.02 -9.83
CA GLN A 67 21.52 -15.39 -9.34
C GLN A 67 21.43 -16.90 -9.05
N TRP A 68 22.29 -17.72 -9.67
CA TRP A 68 22.38 -19.16 -9.42
C TRP A 68 23.83 -19.64 -9.28
N PRO A 69 24.15 -20.49 -8.28
CA PRO A 69 23.29 -20.85 -7.15
C PRO A 69 23.01 -19.63 -6.27
N ALA A 70 21.79 -19.56 -5.72
CA ALA A 70 21.36 -18.43 -4.91
C ALA A 70 22.27 -18.27 -3.69
N GLN A 71 22.94 -17.12 -3.58
CA GLN A 71 23.79 -16.80 -2.43
C GLN A 71 22.92 -16.23 -1.31
N ASP A 72 22.94 -16.85 -0.13
CA ASP A 72 22.30 -16.28 1.06
C ASP A 72 23.11 -15.08 1.57
N ARG A 73 22.58 -13.88 1.31
CA ARG A 73 23.12 -12.60 1.80
C ARG A 73 22.24 -11.98 2.89
N THR A 74 21.32 -12.76 3.46
CA THR A 74 20.36 -12.27 4.46
C THR A 74 20.90 -12.35 5.89
N LYS A 75 22.07 -12.97 6.09
CA LYS A 75 22.73 -13.03 7.40
C LYS A 75 22.95 -11.64 7.97
N THR A 76 22.44 -11.41 9.17
CA THR A 76 22.68 -10.19 9.94
C THR A 76 24.18 -10.09 10.26
N PRO A 77 24.86 -9.00 9.87
CA PRO A 77 26.24 -8.78 10.25
C PRO A 77 26.39 -8.83 11.77
N ASN A 78 27.41 -9.54 12.27
CA ASN A 78 27.73 -9.69 13.70
C ASN A 78 26.68 -10.44 14.55
N ALA A 79 25.78 -11.22 13.94
CA ALA A 79 24.93 -12.14 14.72
C ALA A 79 25.79 -13.25 15.37
N VAL A 80 25.84 -13.26 16.70
CA VAL A 80 26.44 -14.34 17.49
C VAL A 80 25.33 -15.23 18.04
N VAL A 81 25.50 -16.55 17.89
CA VAL A 81 24.65 -17.54 18.58
C VAL A 81 25.05 -17.50 20.05
N LYS A 82 24.07 -17.31 20.94
CA LYS A 82 24.29 -17.45 22.39
C LYS A 82 24.52 -18.91 22.76
#